data_AF-A0A6P0PJ85-F1
#
_entry.id   AF-A0A6P0PJ85-F1
#
_cell.length_a   1.000
_cell.length_b   1.000
_cell.length_c   1.000
_cell.angle_alpha   90.00
_cell.angle_beta   90.00
_cell.angle_gamma   90.00
#
_symmetry.space_group_name_H-M   'P 1'
#
loop_
_entity.id
_entity.type
_entity.pdbx_description
1 polymer ?
#
loop_
_entity_poly.entity_id
_entity_poly.type
_entity_poly.pdbx_seq_one_letter_code
_entity_poly.pdbx_strand_id
1 'polypeptide(L)' 'MKDERLMIRINKLKKMQLKQEAERRGMTPSELVRSLIAKFYEPKQRDTAG' A
#
# COMPACT_ATOMS: atom_id res chain seq x y z
N MET A 1 -12.66 -7.86 1.31
CA MET A 1 -11.92 -8.57 0.24
C MET A 1 -10.82 -7.65 -0.27
N LYS A 2 -9.72 -8.18 -0.83
CA LYS A 2 -8.67 -7.39 -1.52
C LYS A 2 -8.78 -7.73 -3.01
N ASP A 3 -9.66 -7.03 -3.70
CA ASP A 3 -10.11 -7.28 -5.08
C ASP A 3 -9.34 -6.47 -6.13
N GLU A 4 -8.84 -5.29 -5.77
CA GLU A 4 -8.04 -4.46 -6.68
C GLU A 4 -6.53 -4.72 -6.59
N ARG A 5 -5.86 -4.76 -7.76
CA ARG A 5 -4.41 -5.00 -7.88
C ARG A 5 -3.66 -3.70 -8.21
N LEU A 6 -2.81 -3.27 -7.28
CA LEU A 6 -1.85 -2.18 -7.49
C LEU A 6 -0.49 -2.72 -7.97
N MET A 7 -0.05 -2.31 -9.16
CA MET A 7 1.31 -2.58 -9.65
C MET A 7 2.15 -1.30 -9.63
N ILE A 8 3.31 -1.34 -8.96
CA ILE A 8 4.22 -0.19 -8.82
C ILE A 8 5.60 -0.59 -9.33
N ARG A 9 6.20 0.25 -10.19
CA ARG A 9 7.61 0.11 -10.57
C ARG A 9 8.50 0.82 -9.55
N ILE A 10 9.42 0.08 -8.95
CA ILE A 10 10.42 0.59 -8.03
C ILE A 10 11.78 -0.01 -8.36
N ASN A 11 12.86 0.70 -8.01
CA ASN A 11 14.21 0.18 -8.17
C ASN A 11 14.55 -0.86 -7.09
N LYS A 12 15.68 -1.55 -7.26
CA LYS A 12 16.15 -2.61 -6.35
C LYS A 12 16.32 -2.12 -4.92
N LEU A 13 16.87 -0.92 -4.73
CA LEU A 13 17.09 -0.32 -3.41
C LEU A 13 15.77 -0.14 -2.65
N LYS A 14 14.77 0.48 -3.28
CA LYS A 14 13.43 0.67 -2.69
C LYS A 14 12.76 -0.65 -2.37
N LYS A 15 12.92 -1.66 -3.22
CA LYS A 15 12.40 -3.02 -2.96
C LYS A 15 13.03 -3.65 -1.71
N MET A 16 14.35 -3.48 -1.53
CA MET A 16 15.05 -3.96 -0.34
C MET A 16 14.60 -3.23 0.93
N GLN A 17 14.50 -1.90 0.87
CA GLN A 17 14.01 -1.08 1.99
C GLN A 17 12.60 -1.51 2.42
N LEU A 18 11.70 -1.71 1.44
CA LEU A 18 10.34 -2.17 1.71
C LEU A 18 10.33 -3.55 2.39
N LYS A 19 11.18 -4.47 1.94
CA LYS A 19 11.29 -5.81 2.53
C LYS A 19 11.78 -5.76 3.97
N GLN A 20 12.87 -5.04 4.23
CA GLN A 20 13.44 -4.92 5.58
C GLN A 20 12.47 -4.28 6.57
N GLU A 21 11.76 -3.24 6.15
CA GLU A 21 10.80 -2.57 7.02
C GLU A 21 9.57 -3.44 7.30
N ALA A 22 9.14 -4.23 6.31
CA ALA A 22 8.06 -5.19 6.48
C ALA A 22 8.46 -6.29 7.47
N GLU A 23 9.66 -6.86 7.32
CA GLU A 23 10.23 -7.86 8.23
C GLU A 23 10.35 -7.33 9.66
N ARG A 24 10.87 -6.12 9.84
CA ARG A 24 11.00 -5.45 11.15
C ARG A 24 9.66 -5.31 11.87
N ARG A 25 8.55 -5.18 11.11
CA ARG A 25 7.18 -5.04 11.64
C ARG A 25 6.42 -6.37 11.72
N GLY A 26 7.02 -7.49 11.32
CA GLY A 26 6.33 -8.78 11.25
C GLY A 26 5.20 -8.80 10.20
N MET A 27 5.35 -8.04 9.11
CA MET A 27 4.36 -7.89 8.04
C MET A 27 4.93 -8.30 6.70
N THR A 28 4.07 -8.60 5.73
CA THR A 28 4.46 -8.69 4.32
C THR A 28 4.60 -7.30 3.69
N PRO A 29 5.41 -7.14 2.63
CA PRO A 29 5.50 -5.89 1.88
C PRO A 29 4.14 -5.31 1.45
N SER A 30 3.21 -6.17 1.04
CA SER A 30 1.87 -5.73 0.63
C SER A 30 1.02 -5.26 1.81
N GLU A 31 1.19 -5.84 2.99
CA GLU A 31 0.52 -5.37 4.22
C GLU A 31 1.09 -4.03 4.67
N LEU A 32 2.40 -3.85 4.60
CA LEU A 32 3.03 -2.57 4.90
C LEU A 32 2.49 -1.47 3.97
N VAL A 33 2.45 -1.71 2.65
CA VAL A 33 1.87 -0.74 1.71
C VAL A 33 0.41 -0.43 2.03
N ARG A 34 -0.41 -1.44 2.33
CA ARG A 34 -1.82 -1.22 2.73
C ARG A 34 -1.94 -0.44 4.04
N SER A 35 -1.09 -0.72 5.03
CA SER A 35 -1.07 -0.02 6.31
C SER A 35 -0.68 1.46 6.17
N LEU A 36 0.13 1.78 5.16
CA LEU A 36 0.48 3.16 4.82
C LEU A 36 -0.69 3.85 4.12
N ILE A 37 -1.32 3.18 3.14
CA ILE A 37 -2.51 3.70 2.44
C ILE A 37 -3.66 3.97 3.43
N ALA A 38 -3.86 3.10 4.43
CA ALA A 38 -4.90 3.26 5.44
C ALA A 38 -4.75 4.51 6.33
N LYS A 39 -3.61 5.20 6.29
CA LYS A 39 -3.39 6.46 7.01
C LYS A 39 -3.78 7.69 6.18
N PHE A 40 -4.08 7.50 4.89
CA PHE A 40 -4.56 8.59 4.05
C PHE A 40 -6.01 8.91 4.40
N TYR A 41 -6.42 10.16 4.15
CA TYR A 41 -7.81 10.57 4.36
C TYR A 41 -8.76 9.68 3.57
N GLU A 42 -9.96 9.47 4.12
CA GLU A 42 -11.01 8.79 3.36
C GLU A 42 -11.24 9.52 2.04
N PRO A 43 -11.43 8.78 0.94
CA PRO A 43 -11.76 9.40 -0.33
C PRO A 43 -13.02 10.23 -0.12
N LYS A 44 -12.96 11.53 -0.46
CA LYS A 44 -14.17 12.33 -0.62
C LYS A 44 -15.04 11.55 -1.60
N GLN A 45 -16.22 11.11 -1.17
CA GLN A 45 -17.17 10.49 -2.07
C GLN A 45 -17.25 11.41 -3.29
N ARG A 46 -16.88 10.92 -4.47
CA ARG A 46 -17.41 11.54 -5.67
C ARG A 46 -18.90 11.28 -5.53
N ASP A 47 -19.67 12.35 -5.38
CA ASP A 47 -21.10 12.30 -5.62
C ASP A 47 -21.25 11.71 -7.02
N THR A 48 -21.46 10.40 -7.10
CA THR A 48 -21.99 9.79 -8.31
C THR A 48 -23.48 10.12 -8.31
N ALA A 49 -23.76 11.40 -8.56
CA ALA A 49 -25.03 11.84 -9.10
C ALA A 49 -24.92 11.72 -10.62
N GLY A 50 -25.76 10.86 -11.21
CA GLY A 50 -25.96 10.79 -12.66
C GLY A 50 -25.38 9.55 -13.31
#